data_AF-A0A6S6YZ19-F1
#
_entry.id   AF-A0A6S6YZ19-F1
#
_cell.length_a   1.000
_cell.length_b   1.000
_cell.length_c   1.000
_cell.angle_alpha   90.00
_cell.angle_beta   90.00
_cell.angle_gamma   90.00
#
_symmetry.space_group_name_H-M   'P 1'
#
loop_
_entity.id
_entity.type
_entity.pdbx_description
1 polymer ?
#
loop_
_entity_poly.entity_id
_entity_poly.type
_entity_poly.pdbx_seq_one_letter_code
_entity_poly.pdbx_strand_id
1 'polypeptide(L)'
;MSGDTFQPIAECGVTPQSNAAAYHRQWLIANDSGQWLNRQLCPKLAEVSVELRLGYLVLKAPGMLRMDIPLDVIEDDDSVRYSMKVGEQTIDVVDEGELAAAWISNFVQVPCRIMKVHPDTPVAAWPA
;
A
#
# COMPACT_ATOMS: atom_id res chain seq x y z
N MET A 1 -8.25 10.01 -24.82
CA MET A 1 -6.83 9.71 -24.52
C MET A 1 -6.83 9.03 -23.17
N SER A 2 -6.81 7.71 -23.14
CA SER A 2 -6.76 6.95 -21.88
C SER A 2 -5.35 7.16 -21.32
N GLY A 3 -5.21 8.09 -20.39
CA GLY A 3 -3.93 8.28 -19.70
C GLY A 3 -3.62 7.04 -18.89
N ASP A 4 -2.36 6.61 -18.88
CA ASP A 4 -1.90 5.54 -18.00
C ASP A 4 -2.25 5.90 -16.56
N THR A 5 -2.97 5.00 -15.89
CA THR A 5 -3.30 5.13 -14.47
C THR A 5 -2.48 4.12 -13.69
N PHE A 6 -1.83 4.60 -12.65
CA PHE A 6 -0.98 3.81 -11.79
C PHE A 6 -1.64 3.63 -10.44
N GLN A 7 -1.40 2.48 -9.82
CA GLN A 7 -1.96 2.13 -8.52
C GLN A 7 -0.80 1.83 -7.58
N PRO A 8 -0.25 2.82 -6.87
CA PRO A 8 0.93 2.58 -6.03
C PRO A 8 0.66 1.59 -4.90
N ILE A 9 -0.50 1.74 -4.25
CA ILE A 9 -0.97 0.83 -3.21
C ILE A 9 -2.02 -0.08 -3.82
N ALA A 10 -1.80 -1.39 -3.77
CA ALA A 10 -2.74 -2.39 -4.24
C ALA A 10 -4.11 -2.17 -3.59
N GLU A 11 -5.17 -2.29 -4.39
CA GLU A 11 -6.57 -2.18 -3.95
C GLU A 11 -7.02 -0.77 -3.51
N CYS A 12 -6.11 0.21 -3.42
CA CYS A 12 -6.44 1.63 -3.23
C CYS A 12 -6.67 2.37 -4.54
N GLY A 13 -6.93 3.67 -4.48
CA GLY A 13 -7.17 4.54 -5.62
C GLY A 13 -5.99 4.63 -6.59
N VAL A 14 -6.28 5.16 -7.78
CA VAL A 14 -5.32 5.29 -8.88
C VAL A 14 -4.87 6.74 -9.06
N THR A 15 -3.65 6.93 -9.55
CA THR A 15 -3.09 8.23 -9.92
C THR A 15 -2.71 8.25 -11.40
N PRO A 16 -3.01 9.31 -12.16
CA PRO A 16 -2.57 9.47 -13.55
C PRO A 16 -1.12 9.97 -13.67
N GLN A 17 -0.40 10.14 -12.55
CA GLN A 17 0.94 10.71 -12.58
C GLN A 17 1.96 9.69 -13.08
N SER A 18 2.69 10.00 -14.15
CA SER A 18 3.68 9.09 -14.73
C SER A 18 4.85 8.75 -13.79
N ASN A 19 5.15 9.62 -12.82
CA ASN A 19 6.16 9.33 -11.79
C ASN A 19 5.74 8.21 -10.84
N ALA A 20 4.45 7.86 -10.79
CA ALA A 20 3.91 6.74 -10.03
C ALA A 20 4.14 5.38 -10.71
N ALA A 21 4.60 5.38 -11.97
CA ALA A 21 4.86 4.16 -12.73
C ALA A 21 5.89 3.25 -12.05
N ALA A 22 6.98 3.82 -11.54
CA ALA A 22 8.00 3.07 -10.81
C ALA A 22 7.47 2.45 -9.52
N TYR A 23 6.40 3.02 -8.97
CA TYR A 23 5.82 2.71 -7.68
C TYR A 23 4.55 1.86 -7.77
N HIS A 24 4.21 1.38 -8.96
CA HIS A 24 2.98 0.62 -9.19
C HIS A 24 2.96 -0.67 -8.37
N ARG A 25 1.96 -0.81 -7.50
CA ARG A 25 1.74 -1.94 -6.58
C ARG A 25 2.96 -2.27 -5.71
N GLN A 26 3.67 -1.23 -5.28
CA GLN A 26 4.74 -1.38 -4.29
C GLN A 26 4.23 -1.48 -2.86
N TRP A 27 2.99 -1.08 -2.58
CA TRP A 27 2.40 -1.23 -1.25
C TRP A 27 1.14 -2.08 -1.30
N LEU A 28 0.80 -2.66 -0.16
CA LEU A 28 -0.42 -3.40 0.08
C LEU A 28 -0.92 -3.15 1.49
N ILE A 29 -2.14 -3.57 1.78
CA ILE A 29 -2.71 -3.47 3.12
C ILE A 29 -2.91 -4.88 3.67
N ALA A 30 -2.41 -5.13 4.87
CA ALA A 30 -2.57 -6.40 5.57
C ALA A 30 -3.29 -6.18 6.90
N ASN A 31 -4.14 -7.11 7.31
CA ASN A 31 -4.70 -7.10 8.66
C ASN A 31 -3.70 -7.66 9.69
N ASP A 32 -4.07 -7.58 10.97
CA ASP A 32 -3.24 -8.09 12.08
C ASP A 32 -2.98 -9.61 12.01
N SER A 33 -3.79 -10.35 11.26
CA SER A 33 -3.58 -11.79 11.01
C SER A 33 -2.61 -12.07 9.86
N GLY A 34 -1.99 -11.04 9.28
CA GLY A 34 -1.10 -11.17 8.11
C GLY A 34 -1.84 -11.49 6.81
N GLN A 35 -3.16 -11.29 6.77
CA GLN A 35 -3.96 -11.49 5.56
C GLN A 35 -4.03 -10.20 4.76
N TRP A 36 -3.71 -10.29 3.47
CA TRP A 36 -3.88 -9.19 2.52
C TRP A 36 -5.36 -8.80 2.39
N LEU A 37 -5.66 -7.50 2.49
CA LEU A 37 -6.99 -6.94 2.31
C LEU A 37 -7.17 -6.47 0.88
N ASN A 38 -8.28 -6.90 0.26
CA ASN A 38 -8.70 -6.48 -1.07
C ASN A 38 -10.01 -5.70 -1.06
N ARG A 39 -10.42 -5.15 -2.21
CA ARG A 39 -11.67 -4.39 -2.34
C ARG A 39 -12.92 -5.23 -2.08
N GLN A 40 -12.86 -6.55 -2.21
CA GLN A 40 -13.99 -7.43 -1.90
C GLN A 40 -14.21 -7.51 -0.38
N LEU A 41 -13.13 -7.63 0.39
CA LEU A 41 -13.16 -7.64 1.85
C LEU A 41 -13.42 -6.24 2.42
N CYS A 42 -12.84 -5.20 1.81
CA CYS A 42 -12.88 -3.83 2.29
C CYS A 42 -13.12 -2.86 1.11
N PRO A 43 -14.37 -2.62 0.69
CA PRO A 43 -14.68 -1.75 -0.45
C PRO A 43 -14.23 -0.29 -0.22
N LYS A 44 -14.15 0.13 1.04
CA LYS A 44 -13.61 1.44 1.45
C LYS A 44 -12.20 1.69 0.91
N LEU A 45 -11.38 0.67 0.68
CA LEU A 45 -10.04 0.82 0.11
C LEU A 45 -10.05 1.60 -1.21
N ALA A 46 -11.08 1.41 -2.04
CA ALA A 46 -11.22 2.13 -3.30
C ALA A 46 -11.44 3.65 -3.14
N GLU A 47 -11.90 4.10 -1.97
CA GLU A 47 -12.11 5.52 -1.66
C GLU A 47 -10.81 6.22 -1.23
N VAL A 48 -9.76 5.46 -0.93
CA VAL A 48 -8.42 6.01 -0.64
C VAL A 48 -7.83 6.57 -1.92
N SER A 49 -7.65 7.89 -1.96
CA SER A 49 -6.92 8.57 -3.04
C SER A 49 -5.43 8.57 -2.76
N VAL A 50 -4.63 8.30 -3.78
CA VAL A 50 -3.18 8.20 -3.71
C VAL A 50 -2.56 9.18 -4.70
N GLU A 51 -1.52 9.89 -4.29
CA GLU A 51 -0.83 10.89 -5.10
C GLU A 51 0.66 10.94 -4.74
N LEU A 52 1.56 11.18 -5.69
CA LEU A 52 2.99 11.34 -5.41
C LEU A 52 3.35 12.83 -5.39
N ARG A 53 4.02 13.28 -4.32
CA ARG A 53 4.51 14.67 -4.18
C ARG A 53 5.87 14.71 -3.51
N LEU A 54 6.84 15.38 -4.14
CA LEU A 54 8.14 15.72 -3.54
C LEU A 54 8.88 14.53 -2.88
N GLY A 55 8.78 13.32 -3.44
CA GLY A 55 9.39 12.11 -2.84
C GLY A 55 8.54 11.40 -1.78
N TYR A 56 7.27 11.80 -1.62
CA TYR A 56 6.32 11.19 -0.70
C TYR A 56 5.09 10.64 -1.44
N LEU A 57 4.61 9.50 -0.96
CA LEU A 57 3.30 8.95 -1.25
C LEU A 57 2.26 9.60 -0.33
N VAL A 58 1.42 10.43 -0.92
CA VAL A 58 0.36 11.15 -0.23
C VAL A 58 -0.92 10.33 -0.30
N LEU A 59 -1.46 9.94 0.85
CA LEU A 59 -2.77 9.30 0.97
C LEU A 59 -3.81 10.29 1.49
N LYS A 60 -4.99 10.23 0.89
CA LYS A 60 -6.16 11.03 1.30
C LYS A 60 -7.38 10.13 1.29
N ALA A 61 -8.25 10.31 2.27
CA ALA A 61 -9.52 9.62 2.32
C ALA A 61 -10.59 10.53 2.93
N PRO A 62 -11.87 10.34 2.62
CA PRO A 62 -12.96 11.13 3.20
C PRO A 62 -12.93 11.08 4.73
N GLY A 63 -12.91 12.25 5.38
CA GLY A 63 -12.90 12.35 6.85
C GLY A 63 -11.54 12.09 7.52
N MET A 64 -10.49 11.80 6.74
CA MET A 64 -9.14 11.55 7.26
C MET A 64 -8.19 12.70 6.95
N LEU A 65 -7.25 12.95 7.86
CA LEU A 65 -6.14 13.89 7.60
C LEU A 65 -5.25 13.35 6.49
N ARG A 66 -4.54 14.23 5.79
CA ARG A 66 -3.55 13.83 4.80
C ARG A 66 -2.44 13.01 5.48
N MET A 67 -2.10 11.87 4.89
CA MET A 67 -0.92 11.07 5.27
C MET A 67 0.16 11.20 4.20
N ASP A 68 1.41 11.34 4.62
CA ASP A 68 2.58 11.38 3.74
C ASP A 68 3.54 10.26 4.14
N ILE A 69 3.80 9.33 3.22
CA ILE A 69 4.72 8.19 3.40
C ILE A 69 5.96 8.41 2.51
N PRO A 70 7.20 8.40 3.04
CA PRO A 70 8.41 8.55 2.23
C PRO A 70 8.57 7.41 1.20
N LEU A 71 8.88 7.74 -0.06
CA LEU A 71 9.04 6.73 -1.12
C LEU A 71 10.36 5.94 -1.00
N ASP A 72 11.45 6.63 -0.65
CA ASP A 72 12.83 6.11 -0.73
C ASP A 72 13.37 5.55 0.60
N VAL A 73 12.52 5.35 1.61
CA VAL A 73 12.94 4.59 2.80
C VAL A 73 12.66 3.13 2.52
N ILE A 74 13.69 2.40 2.13
CA ILE A 74 13.76 0.97 2.38
C ILE A 74 14.66 0.86 3.60
N GLU A 75 14.11 0.40 4.72
CA GLU A 75 14.96 0.07 5.85
C GLU A 75 15.87 -1.08 5.38
N ASP A 76 17.17 -0.80 5.19
CA ASP A 76 18.24 -1.79 4.95
C ASP A 76 18.41 -2.76 6.14
N ASP A 77 17.52 -2.68 7.13
CA ASP A 77 17.48 -3.54 8.28
C ASP A 77 16.57 -4.73 8.00
N ASP A 78 17.18 -5.89 7.77
CA ASP A 78 16.49 -7.18 7.64
C ASP A 78 15.58 -7.49 8.85
N SER A 79 15.74 -6.80 9.99
CA SER A 79 14.99 -7.02 11.23
C SER A 79 13.52 -6.58 11.15
N VAL A 80 13.13 -5.77 10.18
CA VAL A 80 11.74 -5.26 10.02
C VAL A 80 10.98 -5.91 8.86
N ARG A 81 11.56 -6.94 8.24
CA ARG A 81 10.90 -7.70 7.17
C ARG A 81 9.91 -8.72 7.74
N TYR A 82 8.69 -8.65 7.24
CA TYR A 82 7.63 -9.60 7.51
C TYR A 82 7.39 -10.45 6.27
N SER A 83 7.35 -11.77 6.44
CA SER A 83 6.93 -12.68 5.39
C SER A 83 5.40 -12.76 5.38
N MET A 84 4.77 -12.47 4.24
CA MET A 84 3.33 -12.66 4.07
C MET A 84 3.00 -13.45 2.82
N LYS A 85 1.85 -14.13 2.85
CA LYS A 85 1.34 -14.89 1.70
C LYS A 85 0.29 -14.08 0.96
N VAL A 86 0.53 -13.82 -0.32
CA VAL A 86 -0.41 -13.15 -1.23
C VAL A 86 -0.82 -14.15 -2.31
N GLY A 87 -2.02 -14.73 -2.21
CA GLY A 87 -2.40 -15.84 -3.09
C GLY A 87 -1.55 -17.09 -2.83
N GLU A 88 -0.80 -17.55 -3.84
CA GLU A 88 0.08 -18.73 -3.73
C GLU A 88 1.56 -18.39 -3.49
N GLN A 89 1.94 -17.11 -3.54
CA GLN A 89 3.31 -16.67 -3.34
C GLN A 89 3.55 -16.12 -1.93
N THR A 90 4.77 -16.31 -1.46
CA THR A 90 5.27 -15.70 -0.23
C THR A 90 6.18 -14.55 -0.62
N ILE A 91 5.92 -13.37 -0.07
CA ILE A 91 6.63 -12.14 -0.36
C ILE A 91 7.11 -11.55 0.96
N ASP A 92 8.21 -10.80 0.91
CA ASP A 92 8.66 -10.00 2.03
C ASP A 92 8.05 -8.60 1.94
N VAL A 93 7.57 -8.11 3.08
CA VAL A 93 7.00 -6.79 3.23
C VAL A 93 7.57 -6.07 4.44
N VAL A 94 7.56 -4.74 4.41
CA VAL A 94 8.04 -3.89 5.49
C VAL A 94 6.88 -3.03 5.99
N ASP A 95 6.70 -2.93 7.31
CA ASP A 95 5.66 -2.08 7.91
C ASP A 95 6.02 -0.60 7.74
N GLU A 96 5.11 0.21 7.21
CA GLU A 96 5.27 1.67 7.09
C GLU A 96 5.11 2.40 8.45
N GLY A 97 4.87 1.64 9.51
CA GLY A 97 4.89 2.10 10.90
C GLY A 97 3.50 2.38 11.46
N GLU A 98 3.48 2.64 12.77
CA GLU A 98 2.24 2.77 13.54
C GLU A 98 1.33 3.91 13.06
N LEU A 99 1.92 4.99 12.54
CA LEU A 99 1.17 6.13 12.03
C LEU A 99 0.35 5.75 10.79
N ALA A 100 0.98 5.08 9.82
CA ALA A 100 0.33 4.57 8.62
C ALA A 100 -0.73 3.52 8.96
N ALA A 101 -0.41 2.60 9.87
CA ALA A 101 -1.33 1.60 10.39
C ALA A 101 -2.58 2.22 11.04
N ALA A 102 -2.40 3.18 11.95
CA ALA A 102 -3.50 3.86 12.61
C ALA A 102 -4.38 4.62 11.60
N TRP A 103 -3.76 5.27 10.60
CA TRP A 103 -4.51 5.98 9.58
C TRP A 103 -5.39 5.06 8.75
N ILE A 104 -4.85 3.97 8.20
CA ILE A 104 -5.65 3.07 7.39
C ILE A 104 -6.70 2.35 8.24
N SER A 105 -6.31 1.90 9.45
CA SER A 105 -7.21 1.23 10.38
C SER A 105 -8.41 2.09 10.75
N ASN A 106 -8.18 3.36 11.07
CA ASN A 106 -9.26 4.31 11.37
C ASN A 106 -10.15 4.56 10.15
N PHE A 107 -9.61 4.55 8.93
CA PHE A 107 -10.43 4.77 7.76
C PHE A 107 -11.32 3.56 7.42
N VAL A 108 -10.71 2.36 7.34
CA VAL A 108 -11.44 1.13 7.00
C VAL A 108 -12.24 0.56 8.16
N GLN A 109 -12.00 1.03 9.39
CA GLN A 109 -12.61 0.58 10.65
C GLN A 109 -12.28 -0.89 10.98
N VAL A 110 -11.10 -1.35 10.58
CA VAL A 110 -10.57 -2.70 10.82
C VAL A 110 -9.09 -2.57 11.17
N PRO A 111 -8.55 -3.33 12.15
CA PRO A 111 -7.11 -3.34 12.43
C PRO A 111 -6.31 -3.81 11.21
N CYS A 112 -5.60 -2.88 10.58
CA CYS A 112 -4.77 -3.14 9.40
C CYS A 112 -3.60 -2.16 9.28
N ARG A 113 -2.64 -2.54 8.45
CA ARG A 113 -1.35 -1.88 8.29
C ARG A 113 -1.02 -1.72 6.82
N ILE A 114 -0.38 -0.61 6.48
CA ILE A 114 0.18 -0.40 5.14
C ILE A 114 1.57 -1.02 5.14
N MET A 115 1.80 -1.91 4.21
CA MET A 115 3.00 -2.71 4.10
C MET A 115 3.62 -2.48 2.72
N LYS A 116 4.92 -2.20 2.67
CA LYS A 116 5.70 -2.03 1.45
C LYS A 116 6.28 -3.35 1.02
N VAL A 117 6.06 -3.74 -0.24
CA VAL A 117 6.63 -4.94 -0.84
C VAL A 117 8.12 -4.73 -1.06
N HIS A 118 8.92 -5.69 -0.63
CA HIS A 118 10.36 -5.66 -0.82
C HIS A 118 10.70 -5.83 -2.31
N PRO A 119 11.63 -5.02 -2.88
CA PRO A 119 11.97 -5.10 -4.30
C PRO A 119 12.59 -6.44 -4.72
N ASP A 120 13.18 -7.19 -3.79
CA ASP A 120 13.74 -8.52 -4.07
C ASP A 120 12.66 -9.60 -4.24
N THR A 121 11.48 -9.41 -3.67
CA THR A 121 10.35 -10.35 -3.73
C THR A 121 9.07 -9.65 -4.22
N PRO A 122 9.06 -9.14 -5.46
CA PRO A 122 7.89 -8.46 -5.99
C PRO A 122 6.74 -9.45 -6.17
N VAL A 123 5.50 -8.96 -6.00
CA VAL A 123 4.31 -9.77 -6.22
C VAL A 123 4.14 -10.05 -7.71
N ALA A 124 4.43 -11.28 -8.14
CA ALA A 124 4.37 -11.69 -9.54
C ALA A 124 2.93 -11.73 -10.10
N ALA A 125 1.95 -11.98 -9.23
CA ALA A 125 0.56 -12.16 -9.60
C ALA A 125 -0.34 -11.74 -8.43
N TRP A 126 -1.02 -10.61 -8.62
CA TRP A 126 -2.00 -10.14 -7.65
C TRP A 126 -3.28 -10.96 -7.79
N PRO A 127 -3.77 -11.63 -6.74
CA PRO A 127 -5.04 -12.34 -6.79
C PRO A 127 -6.17 -11.38 -7.14
N ALA A 128 -7.13 -11.87 -7.93
CA ALA A 128 -8.32 -11.12 -8.31
C ALA A 128 -9.34 -11.01 -7.16
#